data_AF-A0A959QR18-F1
#
_entry.id   AF-A0A959QR18-F1
#
_cell.length_a   1.000
_cell.length_b   1.000
_cell.length_c   1.000
_cell.angle_alpha   90.00
_cell.angle_beta   90.00
_cell.angle_gamma   90.00
#
_symmetry.space_group_name_H-M   'P 1'
#
loop_
_entity.id
_entity.type
_entity.pdbx_description
1 polymer ?
#
loop_
_entity_poly.entity_id
_entity_poly.type
_entity_poly.pdbx_seq_one_letter_code
_entity_poly.pdbx_strand_id
1 'polypeptide(L)'
;MSASAGANPVLDSLFKSSLSKDYSKESMFYFFNVIDSLSSLAEMIDNYPERLANYAKHRNRPPIKLDEVSKLEDSLSIDFETASKLIQERDTPGVIYDTTMPDEWYYLPDFKDNALYMNNIRKLLLADNIYQRAIGYKLVGVLKDTSFSDFISKSLTNEKGDYAGFWNAYAVAITAPRATTVLFDFIVKYEDYGDAHMMPMYMQMDTTNIIRTAYERIDDTSMRAKILALQSMALLDTSNKSLTYIVDALSKWDDSIKGYAVVALGMREKKDLLQYLKPLADNTELKDVIIQVLNESESKEDIEFAETLYK
;
A
#
# COMPACT_ATOMS: atom_id res chain seq x y z
N MET A 1 -22.64 33.65 -1.54
CA MET A 1 -23.20 32.57 -0.72
C MET A 1 -22.85 31.28 -1.43
N SER A 2 -21.85 30.55 -0.95
CA SER A 2 -21.39 29.29 -1.55
C SER A 2 -22.43 28.21 -1.26
N ALA A 3 -23.04 27.65 -2.29
CA ALA A 3 -23.79 26.41 -2.16
C ALA A 3 -22.82 25.36 -1.60
N SER A 4 -23.18 24.73 -0.47
CA SER A 4 -22.47 23.56 0.01
C SER A 4 -22.57 22.50 -1.08
N ALA A 5 -21.44 22.12 -1.69
CA ALA A 5 -21.35 20.98 -2.58
C ALA A 5 -21.97 19.76 -1.87
N GLY A 6 -23.05 19.21 -2.43
CA GLY A 6 -23.67 18.00 -1.91
C GLY A 6 -22.68 16.84 -1.98
N ALA A 7 -22.80 15.82 -1.13
CA ALA A 7 -21.97 14.63 -1.32
C ALA A 7 -22.48 13.78 -2.48
N ASN A 8 -21.60 12.94 -3.04
CA ASN A 8 -21.97 11.89 -3.99
C ASN A 8 -23.08 11.02 -3.38
N PRO A 9 -24.29 10.97 -3.97
CA PRO A 9 -25.45 10.30 -3.36
C PRO A 9 -25.24 8.79 -3.21
N VAL A 10 -24.44 8.17 -4.09
CA VAL A 10 -24.07 6.76 -3.98
C VAL A 10 -23.17 6.56 -2.77
N LEU A 11 -22.13 7.40 -2.62
CA LEU A 11 -21.23 7.34 -1.47
C LEU A 11 -21.96 7.63 -0.15
N ASP A 12 -22.86 8.61 -0.13
CA ASP A 12 -23.70 8.92 1.02
C ASP A 12 -24.58 7.74 1.43
N SER A 13 -25.23 7.11 0.47
CA SER A 13 -26.08 5.93 0.71
C SER A 13 -25.27 4.78 1.27
N LEU A 14 -24.12 4.49 0.64
CA LEU A 14 -23.22 3.42 1.06
C LEU A 14 -22.65 3.66 2.44
N PHE A 15 -22.25 4.90 2.72
CA PHE A 15 -21.70 5.29 4.01
C PHE A 15 -22.76 5.23 5.11
N LYS A 16 -24.02 5.62 4.83
CA LYS A 16 -25.13 5.41 5.77
C LYS A 16 -25.37 3.92 6.03
N SER A 17 -25.35 3.10 4.99
CA SER A 17 -25.50 1.64 5.10
C SER A 17 -24.38 1.02 5.95
N SER A 18 -23.14 1.49 5.79
CA SER A 18 -21.98 0.98 6.55
C SER A 18 -22.06 1.25 8.05
N LEU A 19 -22.90 2.18 8.50
CA LEU A 19 -23.16 2.43 9.92
C LEU A 19 -24.12 1.41 10.56
N SER A 20 -24.77 0.54 9.76
CA SER A 20 -25.64 -0.52 10.28
C SER A 20 -24.86 -1.60 11.02
N LYS A 21 -25.41 -2.13 12.12
CA LYS A 21 -24.77 -3.20 12.89
C LYS A 21 -24.67 -4.53 12.12
N ASP A 22 -25.59 -4.74 11.18
CA ASP A 22 -25.67 -5.98 10.39
C ASP A 22 -24.77 -5.95 9.13
N TYR A 23 -23.83 -5.00 9.07
CA TYR A 23 -22.98 -4.82 7.89
C TYR A 23 -22.09 -6.04 7.65
N SER A 24 -22.24 -6.65 6.48
CA SER A 24 -21.59 -7.91 6.13
C SER A 24 -20.28 -7.71 5.36
N LYS A 25 -19.56 -8.82 5.16
CA LYS A 25 -18.36 -8.88 4.33
C LYS A 25 -18.64 -8.50 2.88
N GLU A 26 -19.75 -9.00 2.33
CA GLU A 26 -20.21 -8.74 0.96
C GLU A 26 -20.52 -7.26 0.76
N SER A 27 -21.22 -6.64 1.72
CA SER A 27 -21.49 -5.20 1.70
C SER A 27 -20.20 -4.39 1.72
N MET A 28 -19.21 -4.81 2.50
CA MET A 28 -17.90 -4.17 2.55
C MET A 28 -17.14 -4.27 1.22
N PHE A 29 -17.12 -5.43 0.57
CA PHE A 29 -16.47 -5.55 -0.74
C PHE A 29 -17.13 -4.66 -1.80
N TYR A 30 -18.46 -4.58 -1.78
CA TYR A 30 -19.18 -3.66 -2.65
C TYR A 30 -18.77 -2.20 -2.38
N PHE A 31 -18.71 -1.79 -1.10
CA PHE A 31 -18.24 -0.47 -0.70
C PHE A 31 -16.83 -0.20 -1.22
N PHE A 32 -15.93 -1.17 -1.09
CA PHE A 32 -14.54 -1.03 -1.49
C PHE A 32 -14.39 -0.83 -2.99
N ASN A 33 -15.12 -1.60 -3.80
CA ASN A 33 -15.11 -1.46 -5.25
C ASN A 33 -15.58 -0.07 -5.69
N VAL A 34 -16.61 0.48 -5.03
CA VAL A 34 -17.10 1.83 -5.33
C VAL A 34 -16.04 2.87 -4.96
N ILE A 35 -15.42 2.76 -3.78
CA ILE A 35 -14.35 3.67 -3.37
C ILE A 35 -13.16 3.62 -4.32
N ASP A 36 -12.71 2.43 -4.72
CA ASP A 36 -11.55 2.29 -5.61
C ASP A 36 -11.84 2.86 -7.00
N SER A 37 -13.06 2.67 -7.49
CA SER A 37 -13.52 3.25 -8.76
C SER A 37 -13.54 4.78 -8.70
N LEU A 38 -14.07 5.35 -7.61
CA LEU A 38 -14.11 6.80 -7.41
C LEU A 38 -12.70 7.39 -7.21
N SER A 39 -11.80 6.67 -6.54
CA SER A 39 -10.41 7.09 -6.33
C SER A 39 -9.63 7.09 -7.64
N SER A 40 -9.75 6.03 -8.43
CA SER A 40 -9.11 5.91 -9.75
C SER A 40 -9.59 7.03 -10.70
N LEU A 41 -10.88 7.35 -10.64
CA LEU A 41 -11.44 8.45 -11.41
C LEU A 41 -10.87 9.80 -10.95
N ALA A 42 -10.79 10.05 -9.65
CA ALA A 42 -10.21 11.27 -9.10
C ALA A 42 -8.74 11.44 -9.54
N GLU A 43 -7.93 10.38 -9.46
CA GLU A 43 -6.54 10.41 -9.94
C GLU A 43 -6.45 10.66 -11.44
N MET A 44 -7.37 10.11 -12.23
CA MET A 44 -7.41 10.35 -13.68
C MET A 44 -7.76 11.81 -14.00
N ILE A 45 -8.67 12.41 -13.23
CA ILE A 45 -9.04 13.83 -13.35
C ILE A 45 -7.83 14.72 -13.08
N ASP A 46 -7.09 14.44 -12.01
CA ASP A 46 -5.95 15.26 -11.61
C ASP A 46 -4.76 15.14 -12.58
N ASN A 47 -4.47 13.91 -13.04
CA ASN A 47 -3.27 13.63 -13.82
C ASN A 47 -3.46 13.72 -15.34
N TYR A 48 -4.71 13.59 -15.83
CA TYR A 48 -4.99 13.52 -17.26
C TYR A 48 -6.23 14.33 -17.71
N PRO A 49 -6.30 15.63 -17.39
CA PRO A 49 -7.48 16.46 -17.69
C PRO A 49 -7.82 16.51 -19.19
N GLU A 50 -6.82 16.47 -20.06
CA GLU A 50 -7.02 16.46 -21.52
C GLU A 50 -7.61 15.15 -22.05
N ARG A 51 -7.34 14.01 -21.40
CA ARG A 51 -7.93 12.73 -21.79
C ARG A 51 -9.42 12.69 -21.48
N LEU A 52 -9.83 13.27 -20.36
CA LEU A 52 -11.24 13.44 -19.99
C LEU A 52 -11.97 14.38 -20.95
N ALA A 53 -11.36 15.51 -21.30
CA ALA A 53 -11.92 16.45 -22.28
C ALA A 53 -12.14 15.78 -23.66
N ASN A 54 -11.22 14.90 -24.08
CA ASN A 54 -11.36 14.13 -25.31
C ASN A 54 -12.41 13.01 -25.21
N TYR A 55 -12.52 12.35 -24.05
CA TYR A 55 -13.52 11.31 -23.81
C TYR A 55 -14.95 11.88 -23.86
N ALA A 56 -15.18 13.05 -23.26
CA ALA A 56 -16.47 13.75 -23.27
C ALA A 56 -16.89 14.23 -24.67
N LYS A 57 -15.93 14.56 -25.54
CA LYS A 57 -16.19 15.12 -26.88
C LYS A 57 -16.74 14.11 -27.90
N HIS A 58 -16.67 12.80 -27.63
CA HIS A 58 -16.90 11.75 -28.63
C HIS A 58 -18.23 10.95 -28.49
N ARG A 59 -19.24 11.37 -27.70
CA ARG A 59 -20.48 10.57 -27.53
C ARG A 59 -21.78 11.38 -27.58
N ASN A 60 -22.43 11.40 -28.75
CA ASN A 60 -23.83 11.82 -28.96
C ASN A 60 -24.81 10.62 -28.86
N ARG A 61 -25.24 10.20 -27.65
CA ARG A 61 -26.36 9.25 -27.46
C ARG A 61 -27.15 9.52 -26.16
N PRO A 62 -28.45 9.20 -26.10
CA PRO A 62 -29.35 9.59 -25.00
C PRO A 62 -29.19 8.74 -23.72
N PRO A 63 -29.61 9.28 -22.56
CA PRO A 63 -29.38 8.69 -21.23
C PRO A 63 -30.29 7.49 -20.90
N ILE A 64 -29.79 6.57 -20.06
CA ILE A 64 -30.55 5.48 -19.44
C ILE A 64 -31.11 5.99 -18.10
N LYS A 65 -32.39 5.74 -17.83
CA LYS A 65 -33.06 6.28 -16.64
C LYS A 65 -32.72 5.48 -15.37
N LEU A 66 -32.57 6.18 -14.24
CA LEU A 66 -32.17 5.66 -12.93
C LEU A 66 -33.07 4.52 -12.38
N ASP A 67 -34.32 4.43 -12.83
CA ASP A 67 -35.29 3.40 -12.46
C ASP A 67 -34.96 2.00 -13.02
N GLU A 68 -34.01 1.89 -13.95
CA GLU A 68 -33.52 0.59 -14.46
C GLU A 68 -32.34 0.03 -13.65
N VAL A 69 -31.60 0.86 -12.90
CA VAL A 69 -30.45 0.44 -12.07
C VAL A 69 -30.91 -0.36 -10.85
N SER A 70 -32.06 -0.01 -10.27
CA SER A 70 -32.66 -0.76 -9.15
C SER A 70 -33.07 -2.19 -9.53
N LYS A 71 -33.26 -2.48 -10.82
CA LYS A 71 -33.60 -3.82 -11.31
C LYS A 71 -32.38 -4.72 -11.55
N LEU A 72 -31.17 -4.16 -11.47
CA LEU A 72 -29.91 -4.91 -11.56
C LEU A 72 -29.43 -5.46 -10.19
N GLU A 73 -29.99 -4.96 -9.07
CA GLU A 73 -29.71 -5.48 -7.73
C GLU A 73 -30.17 -6.94 -7.57
N ASP A 74 -31.23 -7.35 -8.28
CA ASP A 74 -31.76 -8.73 -8.26
C ASP A 74 -30.96 -9.72 -9.13
N SER A 75 -29.97 -9.25 -9.91
CA SER A 75 -29.21 -10.11 -10.86
C SER A 75 -27.69 -10.20 -10.56
N LEU A 76 -27.23 -9.83 -9.36
CA LEU A 76 -25.80 -9.80 -8.98
C LEU A 76 -25.11 -11.19 -8.84
N SER A 77 -25.62 -12.20 -9.54
CA SER A 77 -24.90 -13.44 -9.90
C SER A 77 -24.16 -13.33 -11.25
N ILE A 78 -24.19 -12.20 -11.95
CA ILE A 78 -23.55 -12.07 -13.27
C ILE A 78 -22.14 -11.49 -13.13
N ASP A 79 -21.21 -12.44 -13.05
CA ASP A 79 -19.82 -12.47 -13.46
C ASP A 79 -18.99 -11.16 -13.52
N PHE A 80 -18.05 -11.13 -12.58
CA PHE A 80 -16.73 -10.48 -12.55
C PHE A 80 -16.01 -10.39 -13.91
N GLU A 81 -16.31 -11.30 -14.85
CA GLU A 81 -15.78 -11.27 -16.23
C GLU A 81 -16.26 -10.04 -17.02
N THR A 82 -17.42 -9.46 -16.70
CA THR A 82 -17.98 -8.28 -17.38
C THR A 82 -17.29 -6.99 -16.93
N ALA A 83 -17.03 -6.83 -15.63
CA ALA A 83 -16.33 -5.67 -15.09
C ALA A 83 -14.83 -5.70 -15.45
N SER A 84 -14.21 -6.90 -15.46
CA SER A 84 -12.82 -7.08 -15.87
C SER A 84 -12.61 -6.92 -17.37
N LYS A 85 -13.57 -7.33 -18.22
CA LYS A 85 -13.54 -7.04 -19.68
C LYS A 85 -13.63 -5.56 -19.99
N LEU A 86 -14.41 -4.78 -19.22
CA LEU A 86 -14.55 -3.34 -19.42
C LEU A 86 -13.26 -2.53 -19.12
N ILE A 87 -12.35 -3.10 -18.34
CA ILE A 87 -11.07 -2.48 -17.98
C ILE A 87 -9.92 -3.00 -18.88
N GLN A 88 -10.03 -4.22 -19.43
CA GLN A 88 -8.99 -4.83 -20.27
C GLN A 88 -9.21 -4.71 -21.79
N GLU A 89 -10.42 -4.41 -22.27
CA GLU A 89 -10.67 -4.18 -23.71
C GLU A 89 -10.29 -2.74 -24.11
N ARG A 90 -8.98 -2.54 -24.38
CA ARG A 90 -8.53 -1.55 -25.35
C ARG A 90 -9.20 -1.86 -26.70
N ASP A 91 -9.84 -0.84 -27.29
CA ASP A 91 -10.34 -0.75 -28.67
C ASP A 91 -11.63 -1.51 -29.05
N THR A 92 -12.70 -1.49 -28.23
CA THR A 92 -14.05 -1.75 -28.78
C THR A 92 -15.15 -0.88 -28.13
N PRO A 93 -16.01 -0.20 -28.92
CA PRO A 93 -17.04 0.70 -28.38
C PRO A 93 -18.30 -0.08 -27.99
N GLY A 94 -18.67 -0.10 -26.71
CA GLY A 94 -19.89 -0.83 -26.36
C GLY A 94 -20.38 -0.92 -24.92
N VAL A 95 -20.05 -0.01 -24.00
CA VAL A 95 -20.89 0.24 -22.81
C VAL A 95 -20.91 1.74 -22.52
N ILE A 96 -22.11 2.30 -22.42
CA ILE A 96 -22.38 3.73 -22.18
C ILE A 96 -23.05 3.82 -20.82
N TYR A 97 -22.33 4.31 -19.81
CA TYR A 97 -22.97 5.02 -18.70
C TYR A 97 -23.43 6.37 -19.26
N ASP A 98 -24.57 6.88 -18.81
CA ASP A 98 -24.96 8.26 -19.09
C ASP A 98 -23.84 9.20 -18.62
N THR A 99 -23.11 9.77 -19.58
CA THR A 99 -22.05 10.75 -19.37
C THR A 99 -22.45 12.11 -19.90
N THR A 100 -23.73 12.49 -19.82
CA THR A 100 -23.91 13.85 -19.32
C THR A 100 -23.31 13.81 -17.93
N MET A 101 -22.09 14.32 -17.75
CA MET A 101 -21.62 14.57 -16.40
C MET A 101 -22.62 15.58 -15.84
N PRO A 102 -23.52 15.25 -14.88
CA PRO A 102 -24.15 16.29 -14.11
C PRO A 102 -23.07 17.27 -13.68
N ASP A 103 -23.39 18.55 -13.63
CA ASP A 103 -22.49 19.63 -13.17
C ASP A 103 -21.95 19.39 -11.73
N GLU A 104 -22.25 18.22 -11.13
CA GLU A 104 -22.10 17.80 -9.76
C GLU A 104 -21.47 16.38 -9.66
N TRP A 105 -20.50 16.02 -10.52
CA TRP A 105 -19.64 14.86 -10.21
C TRP A 105 -18.73 15.24 -9.03
N TYR A 106 -19.20 14.91 -7.83
CA TYR A 106 -18.50 15.26 -6.60
C TYR A 106 -17.19 14.48 -6.47
N TYR A 107 -16.11 15.23 -6.32
CA TYR A 107 -14.76 14.75 -6.20
C TYR A 107 -14.58 14.01 -4.87
N LEU A 108 -14.17 12.73 -4.91
CA LEU A 108 -14.04 11.88 -3.73
C LEU A 108 -13.24 12.55 -2.60
N PRO A 109 -12.11 13.22 -2.86
CA PRO A 109 -11.34 13.91 -1.82
C PRO A 109 -12.11 14.97 -1.02
N ASP A 110 -13.18 15.55 -1.57
CA ASP A 110 -14.01 16.55 -0.87
C ASP A 110 -14.96 15.89 0.15
N PHE A 111 -15.15 14.57 0.08
CA PHE A 111 -16.06 13.85 1.00
C PHE A 111 -15.61 13.93 2.46
N LYS A 112 -14.31 14.16 2.72
CA LYS A 112 -13.80 14.35 4.08
C LYS A 112 -14.37 15.61 4.76
N ASP A 113 -14.79 16.60 3.99
CA ASP A 113 -15.40 17.84 4.50
C ASP A 113 -16.93 17.71 4.64
N ASN A 114 -17.52 16.59 4.22
CA ASN A 114 -18.95 16.37 4.31
C ASN A 114 -19.41 16.11 5.76
N ALA A 115 -20.51 16.74 6.15
CA ALA A 115 -21.09 16.60 7.49
C ALA A 115 -21.44 15.14 7.86
N LEU A 116 -21.89 14.32 6.89
CA LEU A 116 -22.17 12.92 7.11
C LEU A 116 -20.91 12.16 7.52
N TYR A 117 -19.80 12.35 6.79
CA TYR A 117 -18.50 11.76 7.12
C TYR A 117 -18.00 12.24 8.48
N MET A 118 -17.88 13.57 8.66
CA MET A 118 -17.31 14.19 9.86
C MET A 118 -18.04 13.77 11.15
N ASN A 119 -19.37 13.64 11.08
CA ASN A 119 -20.18 13.27 12.24
C ASN A 119 -20.16 11.77 12.57
N ASN A 120 -19.68 10.90 11.67
CA ASN A 120 -19.87 9.46 11.81
C ASN A 120 -18.62 8.60 11.58
N ILE A 121 -17.54 9.11 10.98
CA ILE A 121 -16.34 8.29 10.71
C ILE A 121 -15.78 7.64 11.98
N ARG A 122 -15.82 8.34 13.12
CA ARG A 122 -15.42 7.78 14.43
C ARG A 122 -16.25 6.55 14.84
N LYS A 123 -17.51 6.47 14.43
CA LYS A 123 -18.37 5.30 14.74
C LYS A 123 -17.88 4.07 13.99
N LEU A 124 -17.45 4.22 12.74
CA LEU A 124 -16.86 3.13 11.96
C LEU A 124 -15.51 2.70 12.55
N LEU A 125 -14.63 3.67 12.84
CA LEU A 125 -13.30 3.42 13.40
C LEU A 125 -13.33 2.73 14.78
N LEU A 126 -14.40 2.91 15.55
CA LEU A 126 -14.60 2.33 16.89
C LEU A 126 -15.61 1.17 16.90
N ALA A 127 -16.07 0.71 15.74
CA ALA A 127 -17.07 -0.34 15.66
C ALA A 127 -16.55 -1.68 16.18
N ASP A 128 -17.42 -2.48 16.80
CA ASP A 128 -17.07 -3.86 17.19
C ASP A 128 -16.87 -4.76 15.97
N ASN A 129 -17.61 -4.49 14.89
CA ASN A 129 -17.54 -5.23 13.63
C ASN A 129 -16.26 -4.88 12.84
N ILE A 130 -15.48 -5.91 12.50
CA ILE A 130 -14.20 -5.77 11.78
C ILE A 130 -14.35 -5.12 10.40
N TYR A 131 -15.47 -5.35 9.70
CA TYR A 131 -15.71 -4.82 8.35
C TYR A 131 -16.03 -3.32 8.40
N GLN A 132 -16.76 -2.89 9.43
CA GLN A 132 -17.01 -1.46 9.66
C GLN A 132 -15.71 -0.72 9.97
N ARG A 133 -14.84 -1.30 10.82
CA ARG A 133 -13.51 -0.72 11.08
C ARG A 133 -12.67 -0.65 9.81
N ALA A 134 -12.62 -1.72 9.02
CA ALA A 134 -11.90 -1.76 7.74
C ALA A 134 -12.36 -0.64 6.78
N ILE A 135 -13.67 -0.38 6.69
CA ILE A 135 -14.21 0.76 5.91
C ILE A 135 -13.77 2.09 6.48
N GLY A 136 -13.83 2.25 7.80
CA GLY A 136 -13.35 3.46 8.46
C GLY A 136 -11.89 3.76 8.10
N TYR A 137 -11.02 2.76 8.20
CA TYR A 137 -9.61 2.91 7.84
C TYR A 137 -9.40 3.18 6.35
N LYS A 138 -10.07 2.42 5.46
CA LYS A 138 -9.96 2.63 4.01
C LYS A 138 -10.38 4.03 3.61
N LEU A 139 -11.50 4.53 4.13
CA LEU A 139 -11.98 5.89 3.86
C LEU A 139 -10.98 6.94 4.31
N VAL A 140 -10.48 6.85 5.55
CA VAL A 140 -9.50 7.82 6.03
C VAL A 140 -8.23 7.81 5.16
N GLY A 141 -7.74 6.63 4.79
CA GLY A 141 -6.58 6.48 3.91
C GLY A 141 -6.80 7.10 2.53
N VAL A 142 -7.88 6.71 1.85
CA VAL A 142 -8.22 7.18 0.50
C VAL A 142 -8.47 8.69 0.46
N LEU A 143 -9.17 9.22 1.47
CA LEU A 143 -9.44 10.66 1.59
C LEU A 143 -8.22 11.46 2.08
N LYS A 144 -7.13 10.76 2.44
CA LYS A 144 -5.91 11.33 3.02
C LYS A 144 -6.22 12.24 4.22
N ASP A 145 -7.15 11.81 5.06
CA ASP A 145 -7.64 12.60 6.20
C ASP A 145 -6.66 12.51 7.38
N THR A 146 -5.74 13.45 7.44
CA THR A 146 -4.70 13.53 8.48
C THR A 146 -5.22 13.97 9.85
N SER A 147 -6.51 14.35 9.97
CA SER A 147 -7.09 14.68 11.29
C SER A 147 -7.20 13.45 12.20
N PHE A 148 -7.07 12.23 11.63
CA PHE A 148 -7.09 10.96 12.35
C PHE A 148 -5.73 10.26 12.47
N SER A 149 -4.62 10.87 12.03
CA SER A 149 -3.29 10.23 12.01
C SER A 149 -2.87 9.66 13.37
N ASP A 150 -3.07 10.43 14.45
CA ASP A 150 -2.76 10.00 15.81
C ASP A 150 -3.65 8.84 16.29
N PHE A 151 -4.91 8.83 15.87
CA PHE A 151 -5.85 7.78 16.22
C PHE A 151 -5.49 6.47 15.52
N ILE A 152 -5.26 6.54 14.20
CA ILE A 152 -5.01 5.37 13.35
C ILE A 152 -3.67 4.73 13.71
N SER A 153 -2.61 5.53 13.88
CA SER A 153 -1.32 5.00 14.33
C SER A 153 -1.41 4.31 15.69
N LYS A 154 -2.14 4.87 16.66
CA LYS A 154 -2.35 4.22 17.96
C LYS A 154 -3.22 2.97 17.84
N SER A 155 -4.26 2.98 17.03
CA SER A 155 -5.17 1.84 16.90
C SER A 155 -4.49 0.65 16.23
N LEU A 156 -3.53 0.87 15.31
CA LEU A 156 -2.81 -0.22 14.62
C LEU A 156 -2.07 -1.14 15.59
N THR A 157 -1.50 -0.59 16.67
CA THR A 157 -0.82 -1.40 17.71
C THR A 157 -1.75 -2.37 18.44
N ASN A 158 -3.06 -2.08 18.49
CA ASN A 158 -4.05 -2.81 19.28
C ASN A 158 -5.15 -3.46 18.41
N GLU A 159 -5.08 -3.31 17.09
CA GLU A 159 -6.14 -3.77 16.20
C GLU A 159 -6.27 -5.29 16.24
N LYS A 160 -7.53 -5.75 16.34
CA LYS A 160 -7.87 -7.16 16.42
C LYS A 160 -8.42 -7.60 15.06
N GLY A 161 -7.77 -8.59 14.47
CA GLY A 161 -8.16 -9.16 13.20
C GLY A 161 -7.31 -8.61 12.07
N ASP A 162 -6.68 -9.53 11.35
CA ASP A 162 -5.63 -9.24 10.38
C ASP A 162 -6.17 -8.39 9.21
N TYR A 163 -7.45 -8.58 8.87
CA TYR A 163 -8.11 -7.81 7.80
C TYR A 163 -8.29 -6.32 8.15
N ALA A 164 -8.84 -6.00 9.32
CA ALA A 164 -8.97 -4.60 9.75
C ALA A 164 -7.59 -3.98 10.02
N GLY A 165 -6.65 -4.79 10.54
CA GLY A 165 -5.24 -4.41 10.71
C GLY A 165 -4.58 -3.98 9.41
N PHE A 166 -4.80 -4.72 8.31
CA PHE A 166 -4.27 -4.36 7.00
C PHE A 166 -4.75 -2.98 6.53
N TRP A 167 -6.06 -2.71 6.57
CA TRP A 167 -6.59 -1.41 6.14
C TRP A 167 -6.17 -0.26 7.06
N ASN A 168 -5.98 -0.56 8.34
CA ASN A 168 -5.39 0.38 9.28
C ASN A 168 -3.92 0.68 8.92
N ALA A 169 -3.11 -0.34 8.62
CA ALA A 169 -1.73 -0.19 8.15
C ALA A 169 -1.65 0.65 6.87
N TYR A 170 -2.52 0.39 5.89
CA TYR A 170 -2.68 1.22 4.71
C TYR A 170 -2.95 2.68 5.07
N ALA A 171 -3.90 2.94 5.98
CA ALA A 171 -4.23 4.29 6.41
C ALA A 171 -3.07 4.97 7.16
N VAL A 172 -2.32 4.24 7.99
CA VAL A 172 -1.09 4.74 8.66
C VAL A 172 -0.07 5.19 7.62
N ALA A 173 0.21 4.36 6.61
CA ALA A 173 1.21 4.66 5.60
C ALA A 173 0.91 5.96 4.84
N ILE A 174 -0.38 6.23 4.58
CA ILE A 174 -0.82 7.42 3.85
C ILE A 174 -0.94 8.66 4.76
N THR A 175 -1.52 8.52 5.94
CA THR A 175 -1.93 9.67 6.77
C THR A 175 -0.94 10.01 7.88
N ALA A 176 -0.08 9.07 8.27
CA ALA A 176 0.84 9.21 9.39
C ALA A 176 2.29 8.89 8.97
N PRO A 177 2.90 9.68 8.05
CA PRO A 177 4.21 9.35 7.45
C PRO A 177 5.37 9.29 8.46
N ARG A 178 5.19 9.79 9.69
CA ARG A 178 6.19 9.70 10.77
C ARG A 178 5.97 8.52 11.72
N ALA A 179 4.87 7.78 11.60
CA ALA A 179 4.54 6.63 12.44
C ALA A 179 5.21 5.33 11.93
N THR A 180 6.47 5.44 11.49
CA THR A 180 7.22 4.37 10.81
C THR A 180 7.41 3.15 11.72
N THR A 181 7.68 3.34 13.01
CA THR A 181 7.86 2.23 13.96
C THR A 181 6.62 1.35 14.06
N VAL A 182 5.43 1.95 14.07
CA VAL A 182 4.18 1.19 14.17
C VAL A 182 3.94 0.38 12.91
N LEU A 183 4.17 0.97 11.73
CA LEU A 183 4.01 0.24 10.46
C LEU A 183 5.09 -0.84 10.29
N PHE A 184 6.33 -0.56 10.71
CA PHE A 184 7.40 -1.55 10.77
C PHE A 184 7.00 -2.76 11.63
N ASP A 185 6.54 -2.51 12.86
CA ASP A 185 6.15 -3.58 13.78
C ASP A 185 4.95 -4.39 13.23
N PHE A 186 4.04 -3.73 12.53
CA PHE A 186 2.96 -4.39 11.79
C PHE A 186 3.50 -5.30 10.69
N ILE A 187 4.40 -4.82 9.82
CA ILE A 187 4.99 -5.61 8.74
C ILE A 187 5.73 -6.83 9.29
N VAL A 188 6.55 -6.66 10.33
CA VAL A 188 7.27 -7.76 11.00
C VAL A 188 6.32 -8.83 11.53
N LYS A 189 5.19 -8.40 12.11
CA LYS A 189 4.19 -9.31 12.68
C LYS A 189 3.41 -10.07 11.59
N TYR A 190 3.17 -9.43 10.45
CA TYR A 190 2.25 -9.93 9.42
C TYR A 190 2.94 -10.31 8.10
N GLU A 191 4.26 -10.47 8.07
CA GLU A 191 5.03 -10.83 6.87
C GLU A 191 4.52 -12.12 6.17
N ASP A 192 3.98 -13.07 6.93
CA ASP A 192 3.40 -14.32 6.40
C ASP A 192 2.11 -14.11 5.58
N TYR A 193 1.50 -12.92 5.62
CA TYR A 193 0.28 -12.62 4.86
C TYR A 193 0.50 -12.52 3.34
N GLY A 194 1.72 -12.70 2.84
CA GLY A 194 2.02 -12.68 1.40
C GLY A 194 1.78 -11.30 0.76
N ASP A 195 1.60 -10.26 1.58
CA ASP A 195 1.17 -8.96 1.11
C ASP A 195 2.38 -8.04 0.95
N ALA A 196 3.15 -8.31 -0.12
CA ALA A 196 4.29 -7.49 -0.55
C ALA A 196 3.91 -6.01 -0.80
N HIS A 197 2.63 -5.65 -0.78
CA HIS A 197 2.14 -4.31 -1.08
C HIS A 197 2.36 -3.31 0.08
N MET A 198 2.54 -3.74 1.32
CA MET A 198 2.85 -2.81 2.44
C MET A 198 4.29 -2.29 2.42
N MET A 199 5.24 -3.08 1.91
CA MET A 199 6.65 -2.69 1.90
C MET A 199 6.91 -1.43 1.04
N PRO A 200 6.41 -1.34 -0.21
CA PRO A 200 6.52 -0.11 -1.00
C PRO A 200 5.93 1.11 -0.28
N MET A 201 4.80 0.95 0.40
CA MET A 201 4.17 2.06 1.14
C MET A 201 5.01 2.50 2.34
N TYR A 202 5.57 1.53 3.09
CA TYR A 202 6.50 1.83 4.18
C TYR A 202 7.72 2.60 3.68
N MET A 203 8.29 2.22 2.53
CA MET A 203 9.45 2.91 1.94
C MET A 203 9.14 4.32 1.42
N GLN A 204 7.87 4.67 1.24
CA GLN A 204 7.43 6.03 0.88
C GLN A 204 7.19 6.93 2.11
N MET A 205 7.27 6.38 3.33
CA MET A 205 7.14 7.17 4.56
C MET A 205 8.38 8.04 4.81
N ASP A 206 8.38 8.79 5.91
CA ASP A 206 9.48 9.68 6.27
C ASP A 206 10.80 8.91 6.44
N THR A 207 11.72 9.10 5.49
CA THR A 207 13.01 8.39 5.43
C THR A 207 13.83 8.52 6.71
N THR A 208 13.83 9.69 7.34
CA THR A 208 14.58 9.91 8.59
C THR A 208 14.02 9.04 9.73
N ASN A 209 12.70 8.93 9.83
CA ASN A 209 12.05 8.08 10.82
C ASN A 209 12.18 6.59 10.50
N ILE A 210 12.19 6.19 9.22
CA ILE A 210 12.50 4.80 8.82
C ILE A 210 13.91 4.42 9.28
N ILE A 211 14.91 5.25 8.98
CA ILE A 211 16.30 5.02 9.39
C ILE A 211 16.41 4.93 10.92
N ARG A 212 15.75 5.85 11.65
CA ARG A 212 15.70 5.82 13.11
C ARG A 212 15.09 4.52 13.64
N THR A 213 13.96 4.10 13.06
CA THR A 213 13.27 2.84 13.41
C THR A 213 14.19 1.65 13.16
N ALA A 214 14.89 1.63 12.02
CA ALA A 214 15.82 0.57 11.71
C ALA A 214 16.94 0.47 12.76
N TYR A 215 17.51 1.60 13.19
CA TYR A 215 18.55 1.61 14.24
C TYR A 215 18.02 1.11 15.58
N GLU A 216 16.77 1.40 15.91
CA GLU A 216 16.11 0.91 17.12
C GLU A 216 15.82 -0.61 17.05
N ARG A 217 15.76 -1.20 15.85
CA ARG A 217 15.30 -2.58 15.59
C ARG A 217 16.39 -3.55 15.11
N ILE A 218 17.60 -3.07 14.81
CA ILE A 218 18.68 -3.90 14.24
C ILE A 218 19.18 -5.02 15.16
N ASP A 219 19.01 -4.86 16.47
CA ASP A 219 19.41 -5.83 17.49
C ASP A 219 18.20 -6.58 18.10
N ASP A 220 17.01 -6.49 17.48
CA ASP A 220 15.78 -7.09 18.01
C ASP A 220 15.87 -8.62 18.12
N THR A 221 15.20 -9.22 19.10
CA THR A 221 15.14 -10.69 19.21
C THR A 221 14.44 -11.35 18.03
N SER A 222 13.51 -10.64 17.38
CA SER A 222 12.84 -11.09 16.16
C SER A 222 13.79 -11.05 14.98
N MET A 223 14.06 -12.22 14.42
CA MET A 223 14.80 -12.40 13.18
C MET A 223 14.27 -11.51 12.04
N ARG A 224 12.95 -11.46 11.87
CA ARG A 224 12.26 -10.66 10.85
C ARG A 224 12.51 -9.16 11.04
N ALA A 225 12.44 -8.70 12.29
CA ALA A 225 12.73 -7.30 12.61
C ALA A 225 14.18 -6.93 12.28
N LYS A 226 15.15 -7.78 12.65
CA LYS A 226 16.56 -7.55 12.32
C LYS A 226 16.79 -7.44 10.82
N ILE A 227 16.23 -8.36 10.04
CA ILE A 227 16.34 -8.40 8.58
C ILE A 227 15.76 -7.13 7.97
N LEU A 228 14.51 -6.78 8.31
CA LEU A 228 13.85 -5.60 7.77
C LEU A 228 14.59 -4.31 8.15
N ALA A 229 15.08 -4.22 9.39
CA ALA A 229 15.89 -3.10 9.84
C ALA A 229 17.17 -2.97 9.00
N LEU A 230 17.92 -4.06 8.82
CA LEU A 230 19.17 -4.04 8.06
C LEU A 230 18.94 -3.63 6.60
N GLN A 231 17.93 -4.19 5.95
CA GLN A 231 17.60 -3.87 4.57
C GLN A 231 17.09 -2.42 4.41
N SER A 232 16.31 -1.92 5.37
CA SER A 232 15.89 -0.52 5.39
C SER A 232 17.08 0.43 5.50
N MET A 233 18.06 0.11 6.36
CA MET A 233 19.30 0.90 6.45
C MET A 233 20.12 0.84 5.17
N ALA A 234 20.30 -0.35 4.61
CA ALA A 234 21.09 -0.55 3.39
C ALA A 234 20.55 0.27 2.22
N LEU A 235 19.22 0.35 2.11
CA LEU A 235 18.55 1.09 1.04
C LEU A 235 18.58 2.62 1.26
N LEU A 236 18.46 3.09 2.50
CA LEU A 236 18.12 4.48 2.79
C LEU A 236 19.22 5.29 3.50
N ASP A 237 20.08 4.65 4.29
CA ASP A 237 21.13 5.33 5.06
C ASP A 237 22.49 5.19 4.37
N THR A 238 22.96 6.28 3.77
CA THR A 238 24.24 6.35 3.06
C THR A 238 25.45 6.65 3.96
N SER A 239 25.31 6.58 5.28
CA SER A 239 26.42 6.79 6.22
C SER A 239 27.37 5.59 6.34
N ASN A 240 28.57 5.82 6.87
CA ASN A 240 29.48 4.74 7.27
C ASN A 240 28.97 3.95 8.48
N LYS A 241 28.09 4.57 9.27
CA LYS A 241 27.48 3.91 10.42
C LYS A 241 26.61 2.74 9.96
N SER A 242 25.75 2.94 8.96
CA SER A 242 24.92 1.86 8.40
C SER A 242 25.78 0.74 7.81
N LEU A 243 26.84 1.09 7.07
CA LEU A 243 27.79 0.11 6.53
C LEU A 243 28.44 -0.72 7.63
N THR A 244 28.79 -0.11 8.76
CA THR A 244 29.35 -0.83 9.92
C THR A 244 28.37 -1.88 10.44
N TYR A 245 27.07 -1.55 10.55
CA TYR A 245 26.05 -2.54 10.95
C TYR A 245 25.88 -3.68 9.94
N ILE A 246 25.97 -3.39 8.64
CA ILE A 246 25.90 -4.40 7.58
C ILE A 246 27.10 -5.35 7.65
N VAL A 247 28.31 -4.81 7.78
CA VAL A 247 29.54 -5.62 7.91
C VAL A 247 29.54 -6.41 9.23
N ASP A 248 29.05 -5.82 10.32
CA ASP A 248 28.87 -6.53 11.58
C ASP A 248 27.91 -7.70 11.44
N ALA A 249 26.78 -7.52 10.72
CA ALA A 249 25.81 -8.58 10.47
C ALA A 249 26.43 -9.76 9.70
N LEU A 250 27.29 -9.49 8.70
CA LEU A 250 28.02 -10.53 7.95
C LEU A 250 28.89 -11.42 8.85
N SER A 251 29.42 -10.87 9.95
CA SER A 251 30.26 -11.63 10.88
C SER A 251 29.49 -12.26 12.05
N LYS A 252 28.44 -11.60 12.54
CA LYS A 252 27.76 -11.95 13.80
C LYS A 252 26.48 -12.76 13.64
N TRP A 253 25.78 -12.62 12.52
CA TRP A 253 24.50 -13.29 12.35
C TRP A 253 24.66 -14.81 12.14
N ASP A 254 23.62 -15.56 12.49
CA ASP A 254 23.55 -16.98 12.21
C ASP A 254 23.49 -17.23 10.69
N ASP A 255 24.11 -18.32 10.22
CA ASP A 255 24.20 -18.62 8.79
C ASP A 255 22.82 -18.70 8.11
N SER A 256 21.80 -19.18 8.84
CA SER A 256 20.39 -19.24 8.40
C SER A 256 19.80 -17.90 7.95
N ILE A 257 20.37 -16.76 8.37
CA ILE A 257 19.94 -15.42 7.97
C ILE A 257 21.05 -14.52 7.44
N LYS A 258 22.30 -14.99 7.46
CA LYS A 258 23.46 -14.22 7.03
C LYS A 258 23.37 -13.84 5.55
N GLY A 259 22.65 -14.61 4.74
CA GLY A 259 22.34 -14.26 3.35
C GLY A 259 21.64 -12.92 3.18
N TYR A 260 20.80 -12.51 4.14
CA TYR A 260 20.15 -11.19 4.10
C TYR A 260 21.16 -10.04 4.29
N ALA A 261 22.22 -10.26 5.07
CA ALA A 261 23.31 -9.28 5.23
C ALA A 261 24.16 -9.18 3.96
N VAL A 262 24.36 -10.30 3.23
CA VAL A 262 25.02 -10.30 1.91
C VAL A 262 24.21 -9.46 0.91
N VAL A 263 22.89 -9.67 0.84
CA VAL A 263 21.99 -8.85 -0.01
C VAL A 263 22.04 -7.38 0.40
N ALA A 264 21.96 -7.08 1.70
CA ALA A 264 22.03 -5.71 2.20
C ALA A 264 23.34 -5.01 1.80
N LEU A 265 24.47 -5.73 1.81
CA LEU A 265 25.74 -5.18 1.32
C LEU A 265 25.66 -4.83 -0.17
N GLY A 266 25.15 -5.71 -1.03
CA GLY A 266 24.99 -5.43 -2.48
C GLY A 266 23.97 -4.35 -2.83
N MET A 267 22.98 -4.13 -1.96
CA MET A 267 22.09 -2.97 -2.06
C MET A 267 22.84 -1.67 -1.76
N ARG A 268 23.69 -1.70 -0.73
CA ARG A 268 24.38 -0.53 -0.18
C ARG A 268 25.59 -0.10 -1.00
N GLU A 269 26.42 -1.06 -1.39
CA GLU A 269 27.67 -0.88 -2.11
C GLU A 269 27.54 -1.53 -3.49
N LYS A 270 28.00 -0.82 -4.52
CA LYS A 270 27.94 -1.30 -5.92
C LYS A 270 29.28 -1.77 -6.45
N LYS A 271 30.33 -1.78 -5.62
CA LYS A 271 31.68 -2.18 -5.99
C LYS A 271 32.50 -2.49 -4.74
N ASP A 272 33.71 -3.00 -4.94
CA ASP A 272 34.67 -3.28 -3.87
C ASP A 272 34.10 -4.26 -2.81
N LEU A 273 33.22 -5.17 -3.23
CA LEU A 273 32.49 -6.09 -2.36
C LEU A 273 33.36 -7.26 -1.89
N LEU A 274 34.39 -7.60 -2.68
CA LEU A 274 35.30 -8.71 -2.39
C LEU A 274 35.91 -8.70 -1.00
N GLN A 275 36.28 -7.52 -0.49
CA GLN A 275 36.90 -7.41 0.83
C GLN A 275 35.99 -7.94 1.96
N TYR A 276 34.67 -7.93 1.74
CA TYR A 276 33.67 -8.38 2.69
C TYR A 276 33.18 -9.80 2.39
N LEU A 277 33.01 -10.15 1.11
CA LEU A 277 32.36 -11.41 0.71
C LEU A 277 33.33 -12.58 0.53
N LYS A 278 34.59 -12.32 0.17
CA LYS A 278 35.59 -13.38 -0.02
C LYS A 278 35.79 -14.27 1.21
N PRO A 279 35.81 -13.75 2.45
CA PRO A 279 35.91 -14.59 3.65
C PRO A 279 34.73 -15.54 3.86
N LEU A 280 33.58 -15.30 3.20
CA LEU A 280 32.36 -16.08 3.32
C LEU A 280 32.17 -17.06 2.15
N ALA A 281 33.03 -17.00 1.13
CA ALA A 281 32.83 -17.71 -0.14
C ALA A 281 32.85 -19.24 -0.02
N ASP A 282 33.51 -19.78 1.01
CA ASP A 282 33.55 -21.22 1.28
C ASP A 282 32.27 -21.72 2.00
N ASN A 283 31.39 -20.81 2.44
CA ASN A 283 30.11 -21.19 3.04
C ASN A 283 29.12 -21.60 1.95
N THR A 284 28.83 -22.89 1.86
CA THR A 284 27.92 -23.47 0.86
C THR A 284 26.49 -22.94 0.94
N GLU A 285 26.02 -22.55 2.13
CA GLU A 285 24.67 -21.99 2.31
C GLU A 285 24.55 -20.55 1.76
N LEU A 286 25.67 -19.84 1.67
CA LEU A 286 25.73 -18.45 1.21
C LEU A 286 26.23 -18.31 -0.24
N LYS A 287 26.71 -19.40 -0.82
CA LYS A 287 27.39 -19.41 -2.13
C LYS A 287 26.54 -18.74 -3.22
N ASP A 288 25.28 -19.15 -3.34
CA ASP A 288 24.39 -18.66 -4.40
C ASP A 288 24.10 -17.15 -4.26
N VAL A 289 23.85 -16.68 -3.03
CA VAL A 289 23.55 -15.26 -2.78
C VAL A 289 24.81 -14.38 -2.91
N ILE A 290 25.98 -14.89 -2.52
CA ILE A 290 27.26 -14.21 -2.74
C ILE A 290 27.53 -14.04 -4.23
N ILE A 291 27.36 -15.11 -5.02
CA ILE A 291 27.52 -15.08 -6.47
C ILE A 291 26.55 -14.06 -7.10
N GLN A 292 25.28 -14.07 -6.69
CA GLN A 292 24.30 -13.11 -7.19
C GLN A 292 24.74 -11.67 -6.94
N VAL A 293 25.09 -11.33 -5.70
CA VAL A 293 25.47 -9.97 -5.32
C VAL A 293 26.75 -9.51 -6.04
N LEU A 294 27.73 -10.38 -6.21
CA LEU A 294 28.96 -10.06 -6.94
C LEU A 294 28.71 -9.86 -8.44
N ASN A 295 27.83 -10.64 -9.06
CA ASN A 295 27.46 -10.47 -10.47
C ASN A 295 26.69 -9.17 -10.75
N GLU A 296 26.00 -8.62 -9.75
CA GLU A 296 25.32 -7.33 -9.81
C GLU A 296 26.26 -6.13 -9.51
N SER A 297 27.53 -6.39 -9.18
CA SER A 297 28.54 -5.37 -8.93
C SER A 297 28.98 -4.63 -10.21
N GLU A 298 29.40 -3.38 -10.04
CA GLU A 298 30.06 -2.56 -11.07
C GLU A 298 31.58 -2.82 -11.15
N SER A 299 32.16 -3.57 -10.20
CA SER A 299 33.59 -3.93 -10.22
C SER A 299 33.83 -5.19 -11.06
N LYS A 300 34.81 -5.10 -11.97
CA LYS A 300 35.26 -6.24 -12.77
C LYS A 300 35.85 -7.36 -11.92
N GLU A 301 36.58 -7.00 -10.86
CA GLU A 301 37.18 -7.95 -9.93
C GLU A 301 36.12 -8.73 -9.15
N ASP A 302 35.05 -8.07 -8.69
CA ASP A 302 33.92 -8.72 -8.04
C ASP A 302 33.28 -9.77 -8.98
N ILE A 303 33.01 -9.39 -10.24
CA ILE A 303 32.42 -10.28 -11.27
C ILE A 303 33.36 -11.45 -11.59
N GLU A 304 34.64 -11.19 -11.84
CA GLU A 304 35.63 -12.23 -12.16
C GLU A 304 35.76 -13.26 -11.02
N PHE A 305 35.69 -12.82 -9.77
CA PHE A 305 35.69 -13.74 -8.64
C PHE A 305 34.42 -14.59 -8.58
N ALA A 306 33.24 -14.01 -8.85
CA ALA A 306 31.99 -14.77 -8.93
C ALA A 306 32.09 -15.92 -9.95
N GLU A 307 32.73 -15.68 -11.10
CA GLU A 307 32.99 -16.71 -12.11
C GLU A 307 33.82 -17.89 -11.57
N THR A 308 34.75 -17.62 -10.65
CA THR A 308 35.56 -18.68 -10.02
C THR A 308 34.77 -19.55 -9.07
N LEU A 309 33.69 -19.03 -8.49
CA LEU A 309 32.86 -19.77 -7.54
C LEU A 309 31.91 -20.76 -8.21
N TYR A 310 31.63 -20.63 -9.51
CA TYR A 310 30.83 -21.63 -10.25
C TYR A 310 31.56 -22.97 -10.46
N LYS A 311 32.87 -23.01 -10.27
CA LYS A 311 33.73 -24.20 -10.44
C LYS A 311 33.70 -25.08 -9.19
#